data_AF-W7CSR6-F1
#
_entry.id   AF-W7CSR6-F1
#
_cell.length_a   1.000
_cell.length_b   1.000
_cell.length_c   1.000
_cell.angle_alpha   90.00
_cell.angle_beta   90.00
_cell.angle_gamma   90.00
#
_symmetry.space_group_name_H-M   'P 1'
#
loop_
_entity.id
_entity.type
_entity.pdbx_description
1 polymer ?
#
loop_
_entity_poly.entity_id
_entity_poly.type
_entity_poly.pdbx_seq_one_letter_code
_entity_poly.pdbx_strand_id
1 'polypeptide(L)'
;MVISVCIVIAGFFQGINNTLITSAVMVVSPVERSTASSAYSFIRFTGGAIAPWLAGSLAVWFNPHVTFYVAGLAVIIGILVLFIGRKALVALD
;
A
#
# COMPACT_ATOMS: atom_id res chain seq x y z
N MET A 1 -9.74 10.51 -22.73
CA MET A 1 -8.37 10.03 -23.00
C MET A 1 -7.39 10.29 -21.86
N VAL A 2 -7.41 11.46 -21.20
CA VAL A 2 -6.49 11.76 -20.08
C VAL A 2 -6.57 10.74 -18.93
N ILE A 3 -7.78 10.37 -18.50
CA ILE A 3 -8.02 9.42 -17.40
C ILE A 3 -7.40 8.04 -17.70
N SER A 4 -7.50 7.57 -18.94
CA SER A 4 -6.96 6.28 -19.37
C SER A 4 -5.44 6.24 -19.27
N VAL A 5 -4.76 7.31 -19.69
CA VAL A 5 -3.30 7.44 -19.56
C VAL A 5 -2.89 7.44 -18.08
N CYS A 6 -3.63 8.18 -17.22
CA CYS A 6 -3.38 8.18 -15.78
C CYS A 6 -3.53 6.78 -15.16
N ILE A 7 -4.54 6.00 -15.57
CA ILE A 7 -4.74 4.63 -15.08
C ILE A 7 -3.58 3.71 -15.49
N VAL A 8 -3.10 3.80 -16.73
CA VAL A 8 -1.96 3.00 -17.21
C VAL A 8 -0.70 3.32 -16.40
N ILE A 9 -0.41 4.61 -16.21
CA ILE A 9 0.75 5.06 -15.41
C ILE A 9 0.61 4.58 -13.96
N ALA A 10 -0.57 4.75 -13.35
CA ALA A 10 -0.82 4.27 -11.99
C ALA A 10 -0.65 2.75 -11.87
N GLY A 11 -1.16 1.98 -12.85
CA GLY A 11 -1.01 0.53 -12.90
C GLY A 11 0.45 0.07 -13.00
N PHE A 12 1.26 0.77 -13.79
CA PHE A 12 2.69 0.51 -13.88
C PHE A 12 3.40 0.65 -12.52
N PHE A 13 3.19 1.78 -11.83
CA PHE A 13 3.77 1.99 -10.49
C PHE A 13 3.22 1.02 -9.44
N GLN A 14 1.93 0.72 -9.48
CA GLN A 14 1.29 -0.25 -8.59
C GLN A 14 1.92 -1.65 -8.74
N GLY A 15 2.20 -2.07 -9.98
CA GLY A 15 2.85 -3.33 -10.28
C GLY A 15 4.26 -3.43 -9.71
N ILE A 16 5.07 -2.39 -9.88
CA ILE A 16 6.42 -2.31 -9.31
C ILE A 16 6.37 -2.43 -7.78
N ASN A 17 5.51 -1.65 -7.13
CA ASN A 17 5.39 -1.66 -5.67
C ASN A 17 4.93 -3.04 -5.13
N ASN A 18 4.02 -3.71 -5.82
CA ASN A 18 3.54 -5.04 -5.43
C ASN A 18 4.69 -6.06 -5.34
N THR A 19 5.58 -6.07 -6.33
CA THR A 19 6.75 -6.97 -6.33
C THR A 19 7.78 -6.56 -5.30
N LEU A 20 8.13 -5.27 -5.23
CA LEU A 20 9.15 -4.76 -4.32
C LEU A 20 8.79 -5.02 -2.85
N ILE A 21 7.57 -4.67 -2.43
CA ILE A 21 7.16 -4.84 -1.03
C ILE A 21 7.13 -6.31 -0.65
N THR A 22 6.58 -7.18 -1.52
CA THR A 22 6.51 -8.62 -1.25
C THR A 22 7.89 -9.21 -1.08
N SER A 23 8.83 -8.92 -1.99
CA SER A 23 10.20 -9.43 -1.89
C SER A 23 10.94 -8.83 -0.69
N ALA A 24 10.81 -7.52 -0.44
CA ALA A 24 11.49 -6.86 0.67
C ALA A 24 11.08 -7.44 2.04
N VAL A 25 9.78 -7.69 2.26
CA VAL A 25 9.30 -8.30 3.51
C VAL A 25 9.90 -9.69 3.71
N MET A 26 10.03 -10.48 2.66
CA MET A 26 10.57 -11.84 2.75
C MET A 26 12.05 -11.88 3.10
N VAL A 27 12.81 -10.84 2.73
CA VAL A 27 14.25 -10.78 2.99
C VAL A 27 14.55 -10.15 4.35
N VAL A 28 13.81 -9.11 4.75
CA VAL A 28 14.07 -8.37 6.01
C VAL A 28 13.50 -9.05 7.25
N SER A 29 12.53 -9.95 7.10
CA SER A 29 11.86 -10.57 8.25
C SER A 29 12.79 -11.56 8.97
N PRO A 30 13.00 -11.44 10.30
CA PRO A 30 13.82 -12.36 11.09
C PRO A 30 13.12 -13.68 11.46
N VAL A 31 11.91 -13.91 10.92
CA VAL A 31 11.06 -15.07 11.20
C VAL A 31 11.01 -15.99 9.99
N GLU A 32 10.49 -17.21 10.17
CA GLU A 32 10.26 -18.14 9.07
C GLU A 32 9.43 -17.52 7.96
N ARG A 33 9.79 -17.86 6.71
CA ARG A 33 9.15 -17.33 5.50
C ARG A 33 7.63 -17.53 5.48
N SER A 34 7.14 -18.65 6.03
CA SER A 34 5.70 -18.94 6.15
C SER A 34 4.98 -17.92 7.04
N THR A 35 5.58 -17.59 8.18
CA THR A 35 5.05 -16.60 9.13
C THR A 35 5.11 -15.18 8.55
N ALA A 36 6.22 -14.81 7.92
CA ALA A 36 6.36 -13.51 7.23
C ALA A 36 5.32 -13.34 6.11
N SER A 37 5.12 -14.37 5.30
CA SER A 37 4.12 -14.39 4.22
C SER A 37 2.69 -14.24 4.76
N SER A 38 2.38 -14.94 5.85
CA SER A 38 1.07 -14.90 6.49
C SER A 38 0.77 -13.51 7.08
N ALA A 39 1.75 -12.90 7.76
CA ALA A 39 1.64 -11.54 8.29
C ALA A 39 1.46 -10.49 7.17
N TYR A 40 2.25 -10.59 6.09
CA TYR A 40 2.09 -9.71 4.93
C TYR A 40 0.70 -9.83 4.29
N SER A 41 0.24 -11.07 4.07
CA SER A 41 -1.07 -11.34 3.46
C SER A 41 -2.21 -10.83 4.33
N PHE A 42 -2.11 -10.99 5.66
CA PHE A 42 -3.08 -10.45 6.61
C PHE A 42 -3.24 -8.94 6.44
N ILE A 43 -2.14 -8.17 6.49
CA ILE A 43 -2.19 -6.71 6.33
C ILE A 43 -2.79 -6.33 4.96
N ARG A 44 -2.39 -7.02 3.89
CA ARG A 44 -2.89 -6.78 2.53
C ARG A 44 -4.41 -6.98 2.44
N PHE A 45 -4.92 -8.08 2.98
CA PHE A 45 -6.36 -8.38 2.91
C PHE A 45 -7.17 -7.50 3.85
N THR A 46 -6.69 -7.22 5.06
CA THR A 46 -7.35 -6.32 5.99
C THR A 46 -7.45 -4.90 5.42
N GLY A 47 -6.38 -4.38 4.83
CA GLY A 47 -6.40 -3.10 4.12
C GLY A 47 -7.39 -3.10 2.95
N GLY A 48 -7.41 -4.19 2.17
CA GLY A 48 -8.36 -4.39 1.06
C GLY A 48 -9.82 -4.48 1.49
N ALA A 49 -10.10 -4.92 2.72
CA ALA A 49 -11.45 -4.97 3.28
C ALA A 49 -11.90 -3.61 3.86
N ILE A 50 -10.99 -2.90 4.54
CA ILE A 50 -11.29 -1.60 5.16
C ILE A 50 -11.44 -0.52 4.10
N ALA A 51 -10.62 -0.54 3.04
CA ALA A 51 -10.58 0.53 2.05
C ALA A 51 -11.92 0.78 1.32
N PRO A 52 -12.65 -0.24 0.81
CA PRO A 52 -13.95 -0.02 0.17
C PRO A 52 -15.02 0.49 1.13
N TRP A 53 -15.05 -0.02 2.36
CA TRP A 53 -15.98 0.44 3.39
C TRP A 53 -15.73 1.91 3.71
N LEU A 54 -14.47 2.28 4.00
CA LEU A 54 -14.08 3.64 4.30
C LEU A 54 -14.37 4.57 3.10
N ALA A 55 -14.03 4.15 1.89
CA ALA A 55 -14.27 4.91 0.67
C ALA A 55 -15.76 5.17 0.42
N GLY A 56 -16.61 4.18 0.65
CA GLY A 56 -18.07 4.30 0.52
C GLY A 56 -18.67 5.20 1.60
N SER A 57 -18.28 4.99 2.86
CA SER A 57 -18.76 5.80 3.99
C SER A 57 -18.39 7.28 3.85
N LEU A 58 -17.15 7.61 3.45
CA LEU A 58 -16.76 9.01 3.24
C LEU A 58 -17.46 9.67 2.05
N ALA A 59 -17.70 8.91 0.99
CA ALA A 59 -18.42 9.44 -0.18
C ALA A 59 -19.86 9.82 0.17
N VAL A 60 -20.52 9.05 1.07
CA VAL A 60 -21.89 9.30 1.52
C VAL A 60 -21.97 10.41 2.57
N TRP A 61 -21.06 10.43 3.55
CA TRP A 61 -21.13 11.38 4.67
C TRP A 61 -20.67 12.80 4.32
N PHE A 62 -19.70 12.95 3.42
CA PHE A 62 -19.11 14.25 3.10
C PHE A 62 -19.29 14.60 1.62
N ASN A 63 -18.49 13.95 0.76
CA ASN A 63 -18.48 14.18 -0.67
C ASN A 63 -17.57 13.15 -1.34
N PRO A 64 -17.84 12.73 -2.60
CA PRO A 64 -16.97 11.81 -3.33
C PRO A 64 -15.50 12.25 -3.44
N HIS A 65 -15.24 13.57 -3.48
CA HIS A 65 -13.87 14.10 -3.55
C HIS A 65 -13.04 13.81 -2.30
N VAL A 66 -13.66 13.73 -1.12
CA VAL A 66 -12.96 13.51 0.16
C VAL A 66 -12.30 12.13 0.19
N THR A 67 -12.94 11.12 -0.40
CA THR A 67 -12.38 9.77 -0.54
C THR A 67 -11.02 9.77 -1.24
N PHE A 68 -10.83 10.61 -2.27
CA PHE A 68 -9.55 10.72 -2.97
C PHE A 68 -8.47 11.39 -2.12
N TYR A 69 -8.81 12.43 -1.35
CA TYR A 69 -7.86 13.08 -0.45
C TYR A 69 -7.40 12.13 0.67
N VAL A 70 -8.33 11.35 1.24
CA VAL A 70 -7.99 10.36 2.27
C VAL A 70 -7.15 9.22 1.71
N ALA A 71 -7.46 8.73 0.50
CA ALA A 71 -6.60 7.76 -0.19
C ALA A 71 -5.19 8.31 -0.43
N GLY A 72 -5.07 9.57 -0.88
CA GLY A 72 -3.79 10.25 -1.04
C GLY A 72 -3.00 10.36 0.27
N LEU A 73 -3.66 10.73 1.36
CA LEU A 73 -3.04 10.79 2.68
C LEU A 73 -2.56 9.40 3.15
N ALA A 74 -3.33 8.35 2.91
CA ALA A 74 -2.93 6.98 3.24
C ALA A 74 -1.66 6.56 2.49
N VAL A 75 -1.53 6.94 1.21
CA VAL A 75 -0.30 6.70 0.43
C VAL A 75 0.88 7.47 1.03
N ILE A 76 0.70 8.74 1.41
CA ILE A 76 1.75 9.55 2.04
C ILE A 76 2.21 8.90 3.35
N ILE A 77 1.28 8.43 4.18
CA ILE A 77 1.60 7.70 5.42
C ILE A 77 2.41 6.44 5.09
N GLY A 78 2.00 5.66 4.07
CA GLY A 78 2.76 4.50 3.61
C GLY A 78 4.19 4.84 3.19
N ILE A 79 4.37 5.94 2.45
CA ILE A 79 5.70 6.45 2.06
C ILE A 79 6.52 6.81 3.31
N LEU A 80 5.94 7.50 4.28
CA LEU A 80 6.62 7.86 5.54
C LEU A 80 7.05 6.62 6.33
N VAL A 81 6.19 5.60 6.42
CA VAL A 81 6.52 4.33 7.08
C VAL A 81 7.70 3.66 6.40
N LEU A 82 7.73 3.62 5.06
CA LEU A 82 8.87 3.09 4.30
C LEU A 82 10.14 3.93 4.50
N PHE A 83 10.02 5.26 4.56
CA PHE A 83 11.14 6.16 4.80
C PHE A 83 11.75 6.00 6.20
N ILE A 84 10.92 5.81 7.23
CA ILE A 84 11.39 5.55 8.60
C ILE A 84 11.99 4.15 8.70
N GLY A 85 11.35 3.16 8.08
CA GLY A 85 11.83 1.77 7.99
C GLY A 85 13.06 1.59 7.10
N ARG A 86 13.54 2.66 6.44
CA ARG A 86 14.71 2.63 5.56
C ARG A 86 15.96 2.11 6.25
N LYS A 87 16.12 2.32 7.56
CA LYS A 87 17.23 1.70 8.33
C LYS A 87 17.17 0.17 8.39
N ALA A 88 15.97 -0.42 8.42
CA ALA A 88 15.80 -1.88 8.35
C ALA A 88 16.04 -2.42 6.92
N LEU A 89 15.85 -1.58 5.89
CA LEU A 89 16.11 -1.92 4.49
C LEU A 89 17.58 -1.69 4.06
N VAL A 90 18.29 -0.76 4.71
CA VAL A 90 19.72 -0.46 4.45
C VAL A 90 20.66 -1.49 5.08
N ALA A 91 20.20 -2.30 6.04
CA ALA A 91 20.95 -3.47 6.52
C ALA A 91 21.02 -4.63 5.50
N LEU A 92 20.54 -4.40 4.27
CA LEU A 92 20.51 -5.36 3.16
C LEU A 92 21.61 -5.11 2.11
N ASP A 93 22.42 -4.06 2.27
CA ASP A 93 23.69 -3.85 1.56
C ASP A 93 24.82 -4.57 2.31
#